data_AF-A0A3M1XW92-F1
#
_entry.id   AF-A0A3M1XW92-F1
#
_cell.length_a   1.000
_cell.length_b   1.000
_cell.length_c   1.000
_cell.angle_alpha   90.00
_cell.angle_beta   90.00
_cell.angle_gamma   90.00
#
_symmetry.space_group_name_H-M   'P 1'
#
loop_
_entity.id
_entity.type
_entity.pdbx_description
1 polymer ?
#
loop_
_entity_poly.entity_id
_entity_poly.type
_entity_poly.pdbx_seq_one_letter_code
_entity_poly.pdbx_strand_id
1 'polypeptide(L)'
;QTFAGYAAAQIRKARGLNKKMNHPQPEMRKPLLAFCHVLVGAGTQPLADWLQSQGWEAAHCGLSRMPHGHDLYALYYDPEADFRGIFTGEEVQEVSLSSIPKGCEPVAHLYVNRDGYKRHGREHREYWDWVAQRNESRYQESQGQGYDTKNMMHTFRLLQMAEEILRTGHIRVERPNREELLAIRAGAIPYEELLARVEALLADVEAAAGQSPLPEAPDEARIEATLVDIRSQWYFSPEGR
;
A
#
# COMPACT_ATOMS: atom_id res chain seq x y z
N GLN A 1 -4.93 15.48 -16.32
CA GLN A 1 -4.11 14.25 -16.17
C GLN A 1 -3.83 13.71 -17.56
N THR A 2 -2.57 13.46 -17.92
CA THR A 2 -2.25 12.85 -19.22
C THR A 2 -2.73 11.40 -19.26
N PHE A 3 -2.97 10.89 -20.46
CA PHE A 3 -3.41 9.51 -20.67
C PHE A 3 -2.43 8.48 -20.08
N ALA A 4 -1.13 8.73 -20.25
CA ALA A 4 -0.04 7.97 -19.63
C ALA A 4 -0.06 8.05 -18.09
N GLY A 5 -0.28 9.24 -17.53
CA GLY A 5 -0.37 9.45 -16.08
C GLY A 5 -1.53 8.67 -15.43
N TYR A 6 -2.66 8.56 -16.14
CA TYR A 6 -3.78 7.72 -15.69
C TYR A 6 -3.41 6.23 -15.70
N ALA A 7 -2.78 5.73 -16.77
CA ALA A 7 -2.33 4.34 -16.85
C ALA A 7 -1.30 4.00 -15.76
N ALA A 8 -0.31 4.88 -15.52
CA ALA A 8 0.65 4.78 -14.43
C ALA A 8 -0.01 4.70 -13.04
N ALA A 9 -1.11 5.43 -12.83
CA ALA A 9 -1.90 5.36 -11.61
C ALA A 9 -2.65 4.01 -11.48
N GLN A 10 -3.18 3.46 -12.59
CA GLN A 10 -3.84 2.15 -12.58
C GLN A 10 -2.88 1.01 -12.23
N ILE A 11 -1.63 1.09 -12.69
CA ILE A 11 -0.58 0.10 -12.36
C ILE A 11 -0.23 0.15 -10.88
N ARG A 12 -0.03 1.36 -10.33
CA ARG A 12 0.20 1.55 -8.89
C ARG A 12 -0.95 1.00 -8.05
N LYS A 13 -2.19 1.24 -8.48
CA LYS A 13 -3.38 0.64 -7.84
C LYS A 13 -3.39 -0.88 -7.94
N ALA A 14 -3.08 -1.45 -9.11
CA ALA A 14 -3.01 -2.88 -9.33
C ALA A 14 -1.94 -3.55 -8.45
N ARG A 15 -0.75 -2.94 -8.31
CA ARG A 15 0.32 -3.38 -7.40
C ARG A 15 -0.13 -3.35 -5.93
N GLY A 16 -0.76 -2.26 -5.51
CA GLY A 16 -1.27 -2.14 -4.14
C GLY A 16 -2.36 -3.17 -3.82
N LEU A 17 -3.25 -3.44 -4.77
CA LEU A 17 -4.29 -4.45 -4.64
C LEU A 17 -3.71 -5.86 -4.60
N ASN A 18 -2.75 -6.18 -5.48
CA ASN A 18 -2.03 -7.45 -5.47
C ASN A 18 -1.35 -7.70 -4.10
N LYS A 19 -0.67 -6.67 -3.53
CA LYS A 19 -0.08 -6.77 -2.18
C LYS A 19 -1.14 -7.15 -1.13
N LYS A 20 -2.31 -6.48 -1.15
CA LYS A 20 -3.40 -6.80 -0.21
C LYS A 20 -3.97 -8.20 -0.42
N MET A 21 -4.15 -8.63 -1.67
CA MET A 21 -4.68 -9.96 -1.99
C MET A 21 -3.73 -11.10 -1.55
N ASN A 22 -2.42 -10.91 -1.75
CA ASN A 22 -1.42 -11.96 -1.52
C ASN A 22 -0.78 -11.91 -0.13
N HIS A 23 -0.95 -10.81 0.60
CA HIS A 23 -0.45 -10.64 1.97
C HIS A 23 -1.59 -10.27 2.93
N PRO A 24 -2.50 -11.22 3.25
CA PRO A 24 -3.60 -10.97 4.16
C PRO A 24 -3.06 -10.59 5.54
N GLN A 25 -3.67 -9.56 6.15
CA GLN A 25 -3.38 -9.22 7.53
C GLN A 25 -4.23 -10.10 8.46
N PRO A 26 -3.69 -10.50 9.63
CA PRO A 26 -4.48 -11.22 10.62
C PRO A 26 -5.66 -10.36 11.11
N GLU A 27 -6.75 -11.02 11.50
CA GLU A 27 -7.93 -10.35 12.08
C GLU A 27 -7.55 -9.50 13.29
N MET A 28 -6.83 -10.12 14.23
CA MET A 28 -6.36 -9.42 15.42
C MET A 28 -5.05 -8.67 15.14
N ARG A 29 -5.05 -7.37 15.45
CA ARG A 29 -3.85 -6.53 15.42
C ARG A 29 -2.88 -6.96 16.52
N LYS A 30 -1.60 -7.13 16.20
CA LYS A 30 -0.56 -7.42 17.19
C LYS A 30 -0.46 -6.27 18.21
N PRO A 31 -0.42 -6.56 19.53
CA PRO A 31 -0.24 -5.55 20.56
C PRO A 31 1.22 -5.05 20.58
N LEU A 32 1.48 -3.93 21.27
CA LEU A 32 2.83 -3.37 21.40
C LEU A 32 3.82 -4.38 21.99
N LEU A 33 3.36 -5.22 22.93
CA LEU A 33 4.16 -6.29 23.54
C LEU A 33 4.87 -7.18 22.50
N ALA A 34 4.24 -7.46 21.35
CA ALA A 34 4.83 -8.26 20.28
C ALA A 34 6.04 -7.60 19.59
N PHE A 35 6.30 -6.32 19.88
CA PHE A 35 7.41 -5.52 19.34
C PHE A 35 8.47 -5.21 20.40
N CYS A 36 8.29 -5.70 21.62
CA CYS A 36 9.19 -5.52 22.76
C CYS A 36 10.15 -6.71 22.87
N HIS A 37 11.45 -6.43 22.91
CA HIS A 37 12.50 -7.45 22.96
C HIS A 37 13.58 -7.09 23.98
N VAL A 38 13.98 -8.05 24.79
CA VAL A 38 15.10 -7.91 25.73
C VAL A 38 16.40 -8.24 25.01
N LEU A 39 17.44 -7.42 25.20
CA LEU A 39 18.77 -7.67 24.65
C LEU A 39 19.47 -8.76 25.46
N VAL A 40 19.93 -9.83 24.79
CA VAL A 40 20.61 -10.97 25.42
C VAL A 40 21.84 -11.33 24.60
N GLY A 41 23.04 -11.08 25.16
CA GLY A 41 24.29 -11.26 24.44
C GLY A 41 24.36 -10.40 23.17
N ALA A 42 24.59 -11.05 22.03
CA ALA A 42 24.59 -10.40 20.70
C ALA A 42 23.21 -10.42 20.00
N GLY A 43 22.18 -10.94 20.66
CA GLY A 43 20.84 -11.12 20.10
C GLY A 43 19.73 -10.50 20.96
N THR A 44 18.50 -10.90 20.67
CA THR A 44 17.31 -10.41 21.38
C THR A 44 16.32 -11.54 21.64
N GLN A 45 15.57 -11.46 22.74
CA GLN A 45 14.49 -12.37 23.09
C GLN A 45 13.17 -11.60 23.23
N PRO A 46 12.01 -12.14 22.81
CA PRO A 46 10.72 -11.51 23.07
C PRO A 46 10.52 -11.23 24.57
N LEU A 47 10.01 -10.04 24.91
CA LEU A 47 9.83 -9.63 26.29
C LEU A 47 8.94 -10.59 27.09
N ALA A 48 7.87 -11.10 26.47
CA ALA A 48 6.94 -12.04 27.11
C ALA A 48 7.67 -13.33 27.56
N ASP A 49 8.43 -13.93 26.64
CA ASP A 49 9.18 -15.17 26.90
C ASP A 49 10.29 -14.94 27.94
N TRP A 50 10.94 -13.77 27.87
CA TRP A 50 11.98 -13.41 28.82
C TRP A 50 11.42 -13.25 30.24
N LEU A 51 10.33 -12.49 30.41
CA LEU A 51 9.66 -12.34 31.71
C LEU A 51 9.20 -13.70 32.25
N GLN A 52 8.61 -14.54 31.39
CA GLN A 52 8.19 -15.89 31.77
C GLN A 52 9.37 -16.74 32.24
N SER A 53 10.53 -16.66 31.56
CA SER A 53 11.74 -17.41 31.95
C SER A 53 12.30 -16.99 33.31
N GLN A 54 12.07 -15.75 33.73
CA GLN A 54 12.47 -15.24 35.04
C GLN A 54 11.39 -15.46 36.11
N GLY A 55 10.17 -15.83 35.72
CA GLY A 55 9.01 -15.87 36.63
C GLY A 55 8.57 -14.48 37.09
N TRP A 56 8.80 -13.44 36.28
CA TRP A 56 8.57 -12.05 36.63
C TRP A 56 7.30 -11.50 35.98
N GLU A 57 6.60 -10.66 36.73
CA GLU A 57 5.41 -9.97 36.22
C GLU A 57 5.76 -8.58 35.69
N ALA A 58 5.16 -8.23 34.54
CA ALA A 58 5.38 -6.93 33.90
C ALA A 58 4.92 -5.73 34.76
N ALA A 59 4.03 -5.94 35.74
CA ALA A 59 3.57 -4.91 36.67
C ALA A 59 4.65 -4.47 37.66
N HIS A 60 5.54 -5.38 38.06
CA HIS A 60 6.66 -5.13 38.98
C HIS A 60 7.94 -4.68 38.27
N CYS A 61 7.83 -4.31 37.00
CA CYS A 61 8.96 -3.87 36.20
C CYS A 61 9.01 -2.33 36.15
N GLY A 62 10.21 -1.78 36.32
CA GLY A 62 10.50 -0.37 36.10
C GLY A 62 11.20 -0.16 34.77
N LEU A 63 10.83 0.88 34.03
CA LEU A 63 11.57 1.30 32.85
C LEU A 63 12.11 2.73 33.02
N SER A 64 13.35 2.93 32.63
CA SER A 64 13.90 4.27 32.40
C SER A 64 14.44 4.36 30.97
N ARG A 65 14.34 5.54 30.36
CA ARG A 65 14.86 5.75 29.00
C ARG A 65 16.39 5.78 29.04
N MET A 66 17.03 5.03 28.14
CA MET A 66 18.49 5.11 28.00
C MET A 66 18.89 6.40 27.28
N PRO A 67 19.84 7.18 27.82
CA PRO A 67 20.42 8.31 27.10
C PRO A 67 21.02 7.87 25.77
N HIS A 68 20.75 8.62 24.70
CA HIS A 68 21.22 8.35 23.34
C HIS A 68 20.80 7.00 22.72
N GLY A 69 19.99 6.21 23.41
CA GLY A 69 19.42 4.96 22.90
C GLY A 69 18.02 5.19 22.36
N HIS A 70 17.87 5.25 21.03
CA HIS A 70 16.54 5.32 20.42
C HIS A 70 15.78 4.02 20.70
N ASP A 71 14.58 4.13 21.28
CA ASP A 71 13.74 2.99 21.63
C ASP A 71 14.38 1.95 22.58
N LEU A 72 15.41 2.37 23.31
CA LEU A 72 16.09 1.57 24.32
C LEU A 72 15.76 2.06 25.73
N TYR A 73 15.47 1.09 26.60
CA TYR A 73 15.07 1.32 27.96
C TYR A 73 15.89 0.40 28.88
N ALA A 74 16.34 0.94 30.00
CA ALA A 74 16.87 0.13 31.08
C ALA A 74 15.68 -0.47 31.84
N LEU A 75 15.68 -1.78 31.99
CA LEU A 75 14.65 -2.55 32.66
C LEU A 75 15.12 -2.89 34.08
N TYR A 76 14.24 -2.64 35.04
CA TYR A 76 14.41 -2.92 36.46
C TYR A 76 13.28 -3.84 36.89
N TYR A 77 13.53 -4.66 37.91
CA TYR A 77 12.50 -5.50 38.50
C TYR A 77 12.64 -5.45 40.02
N ASP A 78 11.54 -5.12 40.69
CA ASP A 78 11.45 -5.15 42.14
C ASP A 78 9.96 -5.26 42.52
N PRO A 79 9.52 -6.37 43.12
CA PRO A 79 8.12 -6.57 43.50
C PRO A 79 7.65 -5.63 44.61
N GLU A 80 8.58 -5.11 45.42
CA GLU A 80 8.28 -4.20 46.54
C GLU A 80 8.38 -2.72 46.15
N ALA A 81 8.97 -2.42 44.98
CA ALA A 81 9.06 -1.05 44.49
C ALA A 81 7.74 -0.59 43.87
N ASP A 82 7.44 0.71 44.04
CA ASP A 82 6.31 1.38 43.40
C ASP A 82 6.60 1.71 41.93
N PHE A 83 6.84 0.66 41.14
CA PHE A 83 6.99 0.76 39.69
C PHE A 83 5.64 0.78 39.00
N ARG A 84 5.54 1.50 37.87
CA ARG A 84 4.32 1.59 37.07
C ARG A 84 4.05 0.35 36.20
N GLY A 85 5.00 -0.57 36.13
CA GLY A 85 5.01 -1.65 35.14
C GLY A 85 5.44 -1.18 33.74
N ILE A 86 5.53 -2.15 32.82
CA ILE A 86 5.94 -1.91 31.42
C ILE A 86 4.82 -1.28 30.59
N PHE A 87 3.56 -1.62 30.90
CA PHE A 87 2.39 -1.19 30.15
C PHE A 87 1.31 -0.69 31.11
N THR A 88 0.74 0.49 30.84
CA THR A 88 -0.33 1.07 31.67
C THR A 88 -1.55 1.43 30.81
N GLY A 89 -2.74 1.08 31.30
CA GLY A 89 -4.02 1.34 30.64
C GLY A 89 -4.48 0.20 29.71
N GLU A 90 -5.69 0.31 29.18
CA GLU A 90 -6.32 -0.73 28.35
C GLU A 90 -5.81 -0.69 26.89
N GLU A 91 -5.57 0.50 26.33
CA GLU A 91 -5.03 0.67 24.97
C GLU A 91 -3.56 1.13 24.98
N VAL A 92 -2.67 0.14 25.05
CA VAL A 92 -1.23 0.38 25.14
C VAL A 92 -0.65 0.71 23.77
N GLN A 93 -0.23 1.97 23.58
CA GLN A 93 0.49 2.44 22.39
C GLN A 93 1.96 2.73 22.65
N GLU A 94 2.34 2.92 23.91
CA GLU A 94 3.71 3.16 24.36
C GLU A 94 4.01 2.40 25.65
N VAL A 95 5.30 2.22 25.95
CA VAL A 95 5.75 1.69 27.24
C VAL A 95 5.73 2.76 28.32
N SER A 96 5.52 2.33 29.56
CA SER A 96 5.40 3.20 30.73
C SER A 96 6.74 3.35 31.43
N LEU A 97 7.11 4.59 31.76
CA LEU A 97 8.33 4.89 32.50
C LEU A 97 8.06 4.95 34.00
N SER A 98 8.99 4.44 34.79
CA SER A 98 8.96 4.46 36.24
C SER A 98 9.99 5.43 36.79
N SER A 99 9.72 5.98 37.98
CA SER A 99 10.73 6.70 38.76
C SER A 99 11.65 5.65 39.39
N ILE A 100 12.93 5.64 39.01
CA ILE A 100 13.88 4.63 39.50
C ILE A 100 14.63 5.17 40.74
N PRO A 101 14.58 4.48 41.90
CA PRO A 101 15.35 4.86 43.07
C PRO A 101 16.86 4.90 42.80
N LYS A 102 17.60 5.73 43.54
CA LYS A 102 19.06 5.81 43.41
C LYS A 102 19.70 4.51 43.86
N GLY A 103 20.64 4.00 43.08
CA GLY A 103 21.40 2.78 43.38
C GLY A 103 20.77 1.49 42.89
N CYS A 104 19.60 1.54 42.23
CA CYS A 104 19.07 0.38 41.52
C CYS A 104 19.88 0.11 40.26
N GLU A 105 20.29 -1.14 40.08
CA GLU A 105 20.95 -1.61 38.87
C GLU A 105 19.92 -2.21 37.90
N PRO A 106 20.03 -1.95 36.59
CA PRO A 106 19.14 -2.55 35.61
C PRO A 106 19.40 -4.05 35.50
N VAL A 107 18.31 -4.82 35.44
CA VAL A 107 18.35 -6.28 35.23
C VAL A 107 18.52 -6.65 33.76
N ALA A 108 18.15 -5.74 32.85
CA ALA A 108 18.23 -5.94 31.42
C ALA A 108 18.07 -4.63 30.64
N HIS A 109 18.24 -4.70 29.32
CA HIS A 109 17.87 -3.64 28.39
C HIS A 109 16.72 -4.10 27.51
N LEU A 110 15.69 -3.26 27.40
CA LEU A 110 14.51 -3.48 26.59
C LEU A 110 14.59 -2.60 25.33
N TYR A 111 14.50 -3.24 24.17
CA TYR A 111 14.27 -2.58 22.89
C TYR A 111 12.79 -2.66 22.50
N VAL A 112 12.21 -1.53 22.13
CA VAL A 112 10.80 -1.44 21.70
C VAL A 112 10.76 -0.99 20.24
N ASN A 113 10.45 -1.88 19.30
CA ASN A 113 10.39 -1.52 17.89
C ASN A 113 9.13 -0.68 17.56
N ARG A 114 9.15 0.62 17.92
CA ARG A 114 8.01 1.53 17.76
C ARG A 114 7.67 1.75 16.29
N ASP A 115 8.67 1.84 15.43
CA ASP A 115 8.47 2.00 13.99
C ASP A 115 7.80 0.76 13.37
N GLY A 116 8.24 -0.43 13.77
CA GLY A 116 7.62 -1.69 13.41
C GLY A 116 6.15 -1.77 13.86
N TYR A 117 5.87 -1.38 15.11
CA TYR A 117 4.50 -1.34 15.64
C TYR A 117 3.60 -0.36 14.88
N LYS A 118 4.08 0.87 14.62
CA LYS A 118 3.34 1.88 13.85
C LYS A 118 3.09 1.42 12.42
N ARG A 119 4.10 0.84 11.75
CA ARG A 119 3.97 0.27 10.40
C ARG A 119 2.91 -0.84 10.39
N HIS A 120 2.99 -1.78 11.32
CA HIS A 120 2.01 -2.87 11.47
C HIS A 120 0.59 -2.34 11.65
N GLY A 121 0.40 -1.34 12.53
CA GLY A 121 -0.91 -0.74 12.76
C GLY A 121 -1.49 -0.03 11.53
N ARG A 122 -0.64 0.59 10.71
CA ARG A 122 -1.05 1.20 9.44
C ARG A 122 -1.45 0.14 8.41
N GLU A 123 -0.60 -0.87 8.19
CA GLU A 123 -0.85 -1.94 7.21
C GLU A 123 -2.09 -2.76 7.56
N HIS A 124 -2.29 -3.08 8.85
CA HIS A 124 -3.48 -3.76 9.35
C HIS A 124 -4.75 -2.96 9.04
N ARG A 125 -4.78 -1.67 9.39
CA ARG A 125 -5.92 -0.79 9.11
C ARG A 125 -6.21 -0.67 7.62
N GLU A 126 -5.19 -0.39 6.81
CA GLU A 126 -5.34 -0.27 5.36
C GLU A 126 -5.87 -1.55 4.69
N TYR A 127 -5.49 -2.72 5.21
CA TYR A 127 -6.00 -4.00 4.74
C TYR A 127 -7.47 -4.18 5.13
N TRP A 128 -7.82 -4.00 6.40
CA TRP A 128 -9.18 -4.23 6.88
C TRP A 128 -10.18 -3.18 6.38
N ASP A 129 -9.77 -1.92 6.21
CA ASP A 129 -10.57 -0.90 5.52
C ASP A 129 -10.86 -1.31 4.07
N TRP A 130 -9.86 -1.89 3.38
CA TRP A 130 -10.06 -2.42 2.05
C TRP A 130 -10.99 -3.63 2.06
N VAL A 131 -10.86 -4.56 3.00
CA VAL A 131 -11.78 -5.71 3.13
C VAL A 131 -13.21 -5.22 3.34
N ALA A 132 -13.43 -4.22 4.20
CA ALA A 132 -14.75 -3.65 4.46
C ALA A 132 -15.36 -2.94 3.24
N GLN A 133 -14.53 -2.34 2.38
CA GLN A 133 -14.97 -1.55 1.23
C GLN A 133 -14.87 -2.31 -0.10
N ARG A 134 -14.34 -3.54 -0.13
CA ARG A 134 -14.07 -4.24 -1.39
C ARG A 134 -15.36 -4.63 -2.08
N ASN A 135 -15.35 -4.55 -3.41
CA ASN A 135 -16.39 -5.15 -4.21
C ASN A 135 -16.14 -6.66 -4.29
N GLU A 136 -16.95 -7.44 -3.57
CA GLU A 136 -16.80 -8.89 -3.47
C GLU A 136 -16.85 -9.57 -4.84
N SER A 137 -17.72 -9.15 -5.75
CA SER A 137 -17.80 -9.74 -7.11
C SER A 137 -16.51 -9.58 -7.90
N ARG A 138 -15.84 -8.42 -7.80
CA ARG A 138 -14.54 -8.18 -8.44
C ARG A 138 -13.40 -8.92 -7.75
N TYR A 139 -13.49 -9.09 -6.44
CA TYR A 139 -12.51 -9.86 -5.69
C TYR A 139 -12.55 -11.34 -6.11
N GLN A 140 -13.74 -11.95 -6.20
CA GLN A 140 -13.91 -13.33 -6.64
C GLN A 140 -13.34 -13.58 -8.04
N GLU A 141 -13.54 -12.66 -9.00
CA GLU A 141 -12.92 -12.74 -10.34
C GLU A 141 -11.39 -12.77 -10.31
N SER A 142 -10.77 -12.22 -9.27
CA SER A 142 -9.32 -12.06 -9.13
C SER A 142 -8.63 -13.11 -8.24
N GLN A 143 -9.40 -13.88 -7.45
CA GLN A 143 -8.90 -14.82 -6.44
C GLN A 143 -7.98 -15.90 -7.00
N GLY A 144 -8.20 -16.35 -8.24
CA GLY A 144 -7.39 -17.41 -8.85
C GLY A 144 -6.01 -16.94 -9.35
N GLN A 145 -5.83 -15.65 -9.60
CA GLN A 145 -4.65 -15.12 -10.29
C GLN A 145 -3.79 -14.21 -9.40
N GLY A 146 -4.30 -13.78 -8.25
CA GLY A 146 -3.57 -12.89 -7.32
C GLY A 146 -3.50 -11.43 -7.76
N TYR A 147 -4.21 -11.02 -8.82
CA TYR A 147 -4.31 -9.63 -9.30
C TYR A 147 -5.63 -9.35 -10.04
N ASP A 148 -6.02 -8.06 -10.18
CA ASP A 148 -7.22 -7.64 -10.94
C ASP A 148 -6.97 -7.73 -12.46
N THR A 149 -7.35 -8.86 -13.06
CA THR A 149 -7.18 -9.16 -14.49
C THR A 149 -7.93 -8.19 -15.41
N LYS A 150 -9.10 -7.70 -14.99
CA LYS A 150 -9.88 -6.69 -15.73
C LYS A 150 -9.13 -5.38 -15.79
N ASN A 151 -8.63 -4.91 -14.65
CA ASN A 151 -7.86 -3.68 -14.58
C ASN A 151 -6.56 -3.80 -15.38
N MET A 152 -5.90 -4.96 -15.30
CA MET A 152 -4.69 -5.20 -16.09
C MET A 152 -4.98 -5.13 -17.60
N MET A 153 -6.03 -5.79 -18.08
CA MET A 153 -6.46 -5.68 -19.49
C MET A 153 -6.73 -4.23 -19.90
N HIS A 154 -7.45 -3.47 -19.06
CA HIS A 154 -7.69 -2.05 -19.34
C HIS A 154 -6.40 -1.24 -19.39
N THR A 155 -5.45 -1.53 -18.51
CA THR A 155 -4.14 -0.86 -18.47
C THR A 155 -3.39 -1.06 -19.79
N PHE A 156 -3.28 -2.31 -20.26
CA PHE A 156 -2.66 -2.62 -21.55
C PHE A 156 -3.36 -1.92 -22.71
N ARG A 157 -4.69 -2.03 -22.78
CA ARG A 157 -5.50 -1.37 -23.81
C ARG A 157 -5.22 0.13 -23.86
N LEU A 158 -5.17 0.78 -22.70
CA LEU A 158 -4.92 2.21 -22.60
C LEU A 158 -3.49 2.52 -23.04
N LEU A 159 -2.45 1.88 -22.49
CA LEU A 159 -1.06 2.19 -22.87
C LEU A 159 -0.81 2.04 -24.38
N GLN A 160 -1.31 0.95 -24.97
CA GLN A 160 -1.19 0.72 -26.41
C GLN A 160 -1.96 1.78 -27.22
N MET A 161 -3.15 2.21 -26.75
CA MET A 161 -3.88 3.32 -27.37
C MET A 161 -3.11 4.65 -27.25
N ALA A 162 -2.49 4.91 -26.11
CA ALA A 162 -1.71 6.13 -25.88
C ALA A 162 -0.54 6.21 -26.85
N GLU A 163 0.22 5.12 -26.96
CA GLU A 163 1.35 5.01 -27.89
C GLU A 163 0.89 5.21 -29.34
N GLU A 164 -0.16 4.50 -29.76
CA GLU A 164 -0.71 4.61 -31.12
C GLU A 164 -1.16 6.03 -31.46
N ILE A 165 -1.87 6.70 -30.55
CA ILE A 165 -2.30 8.09 -30.73
C ILE A 165 -1.10 9.02 -30.85
N LEU A 166 -0.08 8.86 -30.00
CA LEU A 166 1.11 9.71 -30.03
C LEU A 166 1.92 9.52 -31.31
N ARG A 167 1.97 8.32 -31.86
CA ARG A 167 2.70 8.02 -33.11
C ARG A 167 1.94 8.43 -34.37
N THR A 168 0.62 8.25 -34.38
CA THR A 168 -0.18 8.33 -35.61
C THR A 168 -1.14 9.51 -35.65
N GLY A 169 -1.46 10.10 -34.50
CA GLY A 169 -2.52 11.10 -34.36
C GLY A 169 -3.95 10.55 -34.50
N HIS A 170 -4.12 9.22 -34.60
CA HIS A 170 -5.42 8.59 -34.80
C HIS A 170 -5.92 7.85 -33.55
N ILE A 171 -7.19 8.05 -33.22
CA ILE A 171 -7.86 7.32 -32.14
C ILE A 171 -8.52 6.06 -32.70
N ARG A 172 -7.93 4.90 -32.42
CA ARG A 172 -8.49 3.59 -32.78
C ARG A 172 -9.21 2.94 -31.59
N VAL A 173 -10.53 3.12 -31.52
CA VAL A 173 -11.35 2.59 -30.42
C VAL A 173 -11.48 1.07 -30.50
N GLU A 174 -11.74 0.53 -31.69
CA GLU A 174 -11.80 -0.91 -31.95
C GLU A 174 -10.38 -1.50 -32.04
N ARG A 175 -10.01 -2.28 -31.03
CA ARG A 175 -8.64 -2.76 -30.86
C ARG A 175 -8.35 -3.95 -31.78
N PRO A 176 -7.24 -3.91 -32.57
CA PRO A 176 -6.86 -5.04 -33.42
C PRO A 176 -6.38 -6.26 -32.63
N ASN A 177 -5.85 -6.06 -31.42
CA ASN A 177 -5.26 -7.09 -30.57
C ASN A 177 -6.25 -7.65 -29.54
N ARG A 178 -7.49 -7.94 -29.98
CA ARG A 178 -8.57 -8.42 -29.11
C ARG A 178 -8.18 -9.68 -28.33
N GLU A 179 -7.54 -10.63 -28.99
CA GLU A 179 -7.17 -11.93 -28.41
C GLU A 179 -6.21 -11.76 -27.23
N GLU A 180 -5.19 -10.91 -27.40
CA GLU A 180 -4.24 -10.56 -26.35
C GLU A 180 -4.94 -9.95 -25.13
N LEU A 181 -5.82 -8.97 -25.35
CA LEU A 181 -6.57 -8.32 -24.27
C LEU A 181 -7.46 -9.32 -23.53
N LEU A 182 -8.08 -10.26 -24.24
CA LEU A 182 -8.87 -11.31 -23.61
C LEU A 182 -8.03 -12.34 -22.86
N ALA A 183 -6.84 -12.68 -23.35
CA ALA A 183 -5.89 -13.54 -22.63
C ALA A 183 -5.46 -12.91 -21.30
N ILE A 184 -5.17 -11.60 -21.30
CA ILE A 184 -4.86 -10.85 -20.07
C ILE A 184 -6.07 -10.86 -19.13
N ARG A 185 -7.28 -10.62 -19.65
CA ARG A 185 -8.53 -10.65 -18.85
C ARG A 185 -8.80 -12.03 -18.25
N ALA A 186 -8.47 -13.09 -18.98
CA ALA A 186 -8.62 -14.47 -18.51
C ALA A 186 -7.54 -14.88 -17.49
N GLY A 187 -6.52 -14.05 -17.27
CA GLY A 187 -5.39 -14.38 -16.41
C GLY A 187 -4.44 -15.43 -16.99
N ALA A 188 -4.36 -15.54 -18.32
CA ALA A 188 -3.52 -16.53 -18.98
C ALA A 188 -2.02 -16.21 -18.92
N ILE A 189 -1.65 -15.02 -18.45
CA ILE A 189 -0.28 -14.51 -18.44
C ILE A 189 0.14 -14.22 -16.99
N PRO A 190 1.32 -14.67 -16.55
CA PRO A 190 1.82 -14.41 -15.20
C PRO A 190 1.89 -12.90 -14.88
N TYR A 191 1.60 -12.55 -13.62
CA TYR A 191 1.58 -11.15 -13.18
C TYR A 191 2.91 -10.41 -13.41
N GLU A 192 4.03 -11.05 -13.08
CA GLU A 192 5.37 -10.46 -13.25
C GLU A 192 5.69 -10.16 -14.73
N GLU A 193 5.27 -11.05 -15.63
CA GLU A 193 5.42 -10.82 -17.07
C GLU A 193 4.57 -9.63 -17.52
N LEU A 194 3.33 -9.53 -17.03
CA LEU A 194 2.46 -8.39 -17.32
C LEU A 194 3.04 -7.07 -16.80
N LEU A 195 3.66 -7.07 -15.61
CA LEU A 195 4.32 -5.89 -15.07
C LEU A 195 5.50 -5.44 -15.93
N ALA A 196 6.38 -6.37 -16.33
CA ALA A 196 7.54 -6.05 -17.17
C ALA A 196 7.10 -5.45 -18.52
N ARG A 197 6.07 -6.04 -19.14
CA ARG A 197 5.50 -5.55 -20.40
C ARG A 197 4.85 -4.17 -20.27
N VAL A 198 4.20 -3.92 -19.14
CA VAL A 198 3.63 -2.60 -18.82
C VAL A 198 4.72 -1.54 -18.67
N GLU A 199 5.82 -1.86 -18.01
CA GLU A 199 6.95 -0.93 -17.86
C GLU A 199 7.59 -0.61 -19.21
N ALA A 200 7.73 -1.60 -20.09
CA ALA A 200 8.17 -1.39 -21.48
C ALA A 200 7.20 -0.46 -22.24
N LEU A 201 5.90 -0.73 -22.19
CA LEU A 201 4.89 0.12 -22.84
C LEU A 201 4.89 1.56 -22.31
N LEU A 202 5.16 1.78 -21.02
CA LEU A 202 5.30 3.12 -20.48
C LEU A 202 6.49 3.86 -21.08
N ALA A 203 7.64 3.18 -21.21
CA ALA A 203 8.82 3.74 -21.85
C ALA A 203 8.56 4.06 -23.33
N ASP A 204 7.83 3.18 -24.04
CA ASP A 204 7.45 3.40 -25.43
C ASP A 204 6.52 4.61 -25.59
N VAL A 205 5.56 4.78 -24.68
CA VAL A 205 4.67 5.96 -24.64
C VAL A 205 5.46 7.24 -24.40
N GLU A 206 6.43 7.23 -23.48
CA GLU A 206 7.28 8.40 -23.21
C GLU A 206 8.15 8.76 -24.42
N ALA A 207 8.75 7.75 -25.08
CA ALA A 207 9.50 7.95 -26.31
C ALA A 207 8.63 8.49 -27.46
N ALA A 208 7.41 7.96 -27.62
CA ALA A 208 6.45 8.42 -28.62
C ALA A 208 5.99 9.85 -28.36
N ALA A 209 5.82 10.25 -27.10
CA ALA A 209 5.46 11.61 -26.73
C ALA A 209 6.51 12.63 -27.18
N GLY A 210 7.80 12.31 -27.02
CA GLY A 210 8.91 13.19 -27.43
C GLY A 210 9.05 13.38 -28.94
N GLN A 211 8.41 12.52 -29.75
CA GLN A 211 8.48 12.55 -31.23
C GLN A 211 7.10 12.81 -31.87
N SER A 212 6.09 13.11 -31.06
CA SER A 212 4.71 13.16 -31.52
C SER A 212 4.49 14.34 -32.50
N PRO A 213 3.78 14.13 -33.62
CA PRO A 213 3.39 15.23 -34.52
C PRO A 213 2.19 16.04 -33.98
N LEU A 214 1.63 15.62 -32.84
CA LEU A 214 0.49 16.30 -32.22
C LEU A 214 0.92 17.65 -31.62
N PRO A 215 0.04 18.67 -31.65
CA PRO A 215 0.33 19.94 -31.00
C PRO A 215 0.42 19.79 -29.48
N GLU A 216 1.20 20.66 -28.84
CA GLU A 216 1.38 20.66 -27.38
C GLU A 216 0.05 20.89 -26.62
N ALA A 217 -0.86 21.68 -27.22
CA ALA A 217 -2.18 21.95 -26.68
C ALA A 217 -3.27 21.77 -27.74
N PRO A 218 -4.47 21.33 -27.34
CA PRO A 218 -5.62 21.29 -28.24
C PRO A 218 -6.07 22.70 -28.63
N ASP A 219 -6.60 22.85 -29.85
CA ASP A 219 -7.27 24.08 -30.29
C ASP A 219 -8.66 24.17 -29.66
N GLU A 220 -8.76 24.83 -28.51
CA GLU A 220 -10.00 24.94 -27.74
C GLU A 220 -11.12 25.63 -28.53
N ALA A 221 -10.80 26.68 -29.29
CA ALA A 221 -11.77 27.42 -30.09
C ALA A 221 -12.39 26.53 -31.18
N ARG A 222 -11.56 25.73 -31.87
CA ARG A 222 -12.04 24.78 -32.87
C ARG A 222 -12.88 23.65 -32.25
N ILE A 223 -12.50 23.16 -31.08
CA ILE A 223 -13.26 22.14 -30.34
C ILE A 223 -14.63 22.68 -29.96
N GLU A 224 -14.69 23.88 -29.39
CA GLU A 224 -15.95 24.54 -29.02
C GLU A 224 -16.85 24.76 -30.22
N ALA A 225 -16.31 25.30 -31.32
CA ALA A 225 -17.07 25.50 -32.56
C ALA A 225 -17.66 24.18 -33.09
N THR A 226 -16.87 23.10 -33.05
CA THR A 226 -17.30 21.76 -33.46
C THR A 226 -18.41 21.21 -32.55
N LEU A 227 -18.29 21.41 -31.23
CA LEU A 227 -19.31 20.99 -30.26
C LEU A 227 -20.64 21.74 -30.49
N VAL A 228 -20.58 23.04 -30.73
CA VAL A 228 -21.76 23.86 -31.04
C VAL A 228 -22.42 23.35 -32.31
N ASP A 229 -21.66 23.13 -33.38
CA ASP A 229 -22.18 22.63 -34.66
C ASP A 229 -22.90 21.28 -34.51
N ILE A 230 -22.27 20.30 -33.86
CA ILE A 230 -22.87 18.98 -33.60
C ILE A 230 -24.19 19.13 -32.82
N ARG A 231 -24.21 19.97 -31.78
CA ARG A 231 -25.40 20.17 -30.96
C ARG A 231 -26.50 20.91 -31.72
N SER A 232 -26.17 21.91 -32.50
CA SER A 232 -27.12 22.63 -33.35
C SER A 232 -27.75 21.68 -34.37
N GLN A 233 -26.95 20.85 -35.04
CA GLN A 233 -27.48 19.84 -35.97
C GLN A 233 -28.45 18.90 -35.26
N TRP A 234 -28.14 18.45 -34.05
CA TRP A 234 -29.03 17.58 -33.26
C TRP A 234 -30.32 18.28 -32.82
N TYR A 235 -30.24 19.46 -32.21
CA TYR A 235 -31.41 20.16 -31.68
C TYR A 235 -32.35 20.71 -32.76
N PHE A 236 -31.82 20.98 -33.95
CA PHE A 236 -32.60 21.45 -35.08
C PHE A 236 -32.90 20.36 -36.10
N SER A 237 -32.53 19.09 -35.84
CA SER A 237 -32.99 17.95 -36.64
C SER A 237 -34.45 17.59 -36.29
N PRO A 238 -35.17 16.92 -37.21
CA PRO A 238 -36.52 16.41 -36.94
C PRO A 238 -36.58 15.40 -35.77
N GLU A 239 -35.46 14.75 -35.45
CA GLU A 239 -35.33 13.73 -34.41
C GLU A 239 -35.08 14.35 -33.02
N GLY A 240 -34.63 15.61 -32.97
CA GLY A 240 -34.33 16.35 -31.74
C GLY A 240 -35.43 17.26 -31.22
N ARG A 241 -36.57 17.39 -31.92
CA ARG A 241 -37.78 18.08 -31.46
C ARG A 241 -38.75 17.15 -30.74
#